data_AF-A0A922SK52-F1
#
_entry.id   AF-A0A922SK52-F1
#
_cell.length_a   1.000
_cell.length_b   1.000
_cell.length_c   1.000
_cell.angle_alpha   90.00
_cell.angle_beta   90.00
_cell.angle_gamma   90.00
#
_symmetry.space_group_name_H-M   'P 1'
#
loop_
_entity.id
_entity.type
_entity.pdbx_description
1 polymer ?
#
loop_
_entity_poly.entity_id
_entity_poly.type
_entity_poly.pdbx_seq_one_letter_code
_entity_poly.pdbx_strand_id
1 'polypeptide(L)'
;MPEQYDFGFKEPERIPYGKTTLRAAINFIAAHQANPEEVTAAKIALEYKLKEEDVQSILKYFKTYEVYIPETKTSPAMFAGPAQMRKQLYKLETKELEDNKSKEDASTTQANVKAKEAV
;
A
#
# COMPACT_ATOMS: atom_id res chain seq x y z
N MET A 1 15.82 14.50 19.63
CA MET A 1 15.50 13.83 18.35
C MET A 1 16.15 14.61 17.22
N PRO A 2 16.65 13.96 16.16
CA PRO A 2 17.18 14.66 14.99
C PRO A 2 16.08 15.52 14.34
N GLU A 3 16.47 16.63 13.72
CA GLU A 3 15.52 17.47 12.98
C GLU A 3 15.00 16.71 11.75
N GLN A 4 13.69 16.67 11.60
CA GLN A 4 13.03 15.94 10.51
C GLN A 4 12.96 16.85 9.28
N TYR A 5 13.75 16.50 8.26
CA TYR A 5 13.72 17.13 6.96
C TYR A 5 12.86 16.28 6.04
N ASP A 6 11.77 16.86 5.53
CA ASP A 6 10.87 16.21 4.58
C ASP A 6 10.94 16.97 3.26
N PHE A 7 11.00 16.24 2.14
CA PHE A 7 11.09 16.82 0.78
C PHE A 7 12.27 17.79 0.57
N GLY A 8 13.35 17.66 1.33
CA GLY A 8 14.53 18.53 1.24
C GLY A 8 14.40 19.85 2.01
N PHE A 9 13.33 20.05 2.77
CA PHE A 9 13.11 21.24 3.59
C PHE A 9 12.75 20.85 5.03
N LYS A 10 13.08 21.73 5.98
CA LYS A 10 12.58 21.61 7.34
C LYS A 10 11.15 22.14 7.38
N GLU A 11 10.22 21.34 7.89
CA GLU A 11 8.85 21.82 8.06
C GLU A 11 8.78 22.93 9.12
N PRO A 12 7.91 23.94 8.92
CA PRO A 12 7.70 24.98 9.91
C PRO A 12 7.04 24.41 11.17
N GLU A 13 7.50 24.85 12.34
CA GLU A 13 6.95 24.42 13.63
C GLU A 13 5.52 24.95 13.87
N ARG A 14 5.18 26.10 13.28
CA ARG A 14 3.83 26.69 13.35
C ARG A 14 3.30 26.94 11.96
N ILE A 15 2.08 26.47 11.72
CA ILE A 15 1.36 26.61 10.46
C ILE A 15 0.28 27.69 10.65
N PRO A 16 0.32 28.79 9.87
CA PRO A 16 -0.71 29.81 9.93
C PRO A 16 -2.03 29.33 9.28
N TYR A 17 -3.14 29.96 9.66
CA TYR A 17 -4.46 29.66 9.11
C TYR A 17 -4.49 29.85 7.58
N GLY A 18 -5.20 28.96 6.89
CA GLY A 18 -5.28 28.98 5.43
C GLY A 18 -3.99 28.55 4.71
N LYS A 19 -2.98 28.05 5.43
CA LYS A 19 -1.77 27.46 4.87
C LYS A 19 -1.65 26.01 5.32
N THR A 20 -0.97 25.21 4.51
CA THR A 20 -0.67 23.81 4.82
C THR A 20 0.77 23.50 4.42
N THR A 21 1.38 22.51 5.06
CA THR A 21 2.71 22.03 4.67
C THR A 21 2.60 21.04 3.52
N LEU A 22 3.71 20.84 2.81
CA LEU A 22 3.73 19.90 1.68
C LEU A 22 3.41 18.47 2.11
N ARG A 23 3.89 18.03 3.29
CA ARG A 23 3.57 16.72 3.84
C ARG A 23 2.08 16.56 4.13
N ALA A 24 1.49 17.54 4.79
CA ALA A 24 0.06 17.55 5.08
C ALA A 24 -0.77 17.51 3.78
N ALA A 25 -0.37 18.28 2.77
CA ALA A 25 -0.99 18.28 1.46
C ALA A 25 -0.98 16.89 0.80
N ILE A 26 0.19 16.25 0.73
CA ILE A 26 0.33 14.93 0.14
C ILE A 26 -0.51 13.89 0.91
N ASN A 27 -0.52 13.98 2.24
CA ASN A 27 -1.28 13.04 3.09
C ASN A 27 -2.78 13.11 2.84
N PHE A 28 -3.40 14.30 2.85
CA PHE A 28 -4.85 14.39 2.63
C PHE A 28 -5.24 14.12 1.17
N ILE A 29 -4.36 14.43 0.20
CA ILE A 29 -4.59 14.07 -1.20
C ILE A 29 -4.63 12.55 -1.33
N ALA A 30 -3.63 11.85 -0.78
CA ALA A 30 -3.58 10.39 -0.81
C ALA A 30 -4.77 9.75 -0.07
N ALA A 31 -5.16 10.31 1.08
CA ALA A 31 -6.30 9.82 1.85
C ALA A 31 -7.64 10.00 1.10
N HIS A 32 -7.84 11.15 0.45
CA HIS A 32 -9.03 11.39 -0.38
C HIS A 32 -9.08 10.46 -1.59
N GLN A 33 -7.94 10.13 -2.17
CA GLN A 33 -7.87 9.17 -3.27
C GLN A 33 -8.20 7.74 -2.84
N ALA A 34 -7.78 7.35 -1.64
CA ALA A 34 -8.09 6.03 -1.09
C ALA A 34 -9.59 5.91 -0.76
N ASN A 35 -10.13 6.86 0.00
CA ASN A 35 -11.52 6.85 0.48
C ASN A 35 -12.17 8.24 0.26
N PRO A 36 -12.74 8.51 -0.93
CA PRO A 36 -13.36 9.82 -1.22
C PRO A 36 -14.63 10.09 -0.41
N GLU A 37 -15.31 9.04 0.07
CA GLU A 37 -16.54 9.15 0.87
C GLU A 37 -16.24 9.59 2.32
N GLU A 38 -15.18 9.04 2.92
CA GLU A 38 -14.82 9.33 4.32
C GLU A 38 -14.03 10.63 4.49
N VAL A 39 -13.23 10.96 3.47
CA VAL A 39 -12.31 12.11 3.49
C VAL A 39 -12.82 13.15 2.51
N THR A 40 -13.91 13.84 2.87
CA THR A 40 -14.48 14.89 2.00
C THR A 40 -13.70 16.20 2.08
N ALA A 41 -13.87 17.07 1.08
CA ALA A 41 -13.25 18.40 1.05
C ALA A 41 -13.59 19.23 2.30
N ALA A 42 -14.84 19.16 2.77
CA ALA A 42 -15.28 19.83 3.99
C ALA A 42 -14.53 19.32 5.24
N LYS A 43 -14.32 18.01 5.34
CA LYS A 43 -13.59 17.42 6.48
C LYS A 43 -12.12 17.84 6.49
N ILE A 44 -11.46 17.82 5.34
CA ILE A 44 -10.07 18.29 5.19
C ILE A 44 -9.97 19.78 5.53
N ALA A 45 -10.91 20.60 5.06
CA ALA A 45 -10.93 22.04 5.32
C ALA A 45 -11.01 22.33 6.82
N LEU A 46 -11.82 21.57 7.57
CA LEU A 46 -11.94 21.69 9.02
C LEU A 46 -10.69 21.23 9.76
N GLU A 47 -10.11 20.08 9.39
CA GLU A 47 -8.92 19.52 10.05
C GLU A 47 -7.69 20.41 9.87
N TYR A 48 -7.49 20.93 8.65
CA TYR A 48 -6.31 21.73 8.29
C TYR A 48 -6.55 23.25 8.31
N LYS A 49 -7.74 23.69 8.73
CA LYS A 49 -8.12 25.12 8.80
C LYS A 49 -7.91 25.84 7.46
N LEU A 50 -8.31 25.17 6.37
CA LEU A 50 -8.26 25.66 5.00
C LEU A 50 -9.64 26.11 4.53
N LYS A 51 -9.69 26.87 3.44
CA LYS A 51 -10.96 27.18 2.79
C LYS A 51 -11.40 26.00 1.94
N GLU A 52 -12.69 25.68 1.98
CA GLU A 52 -13.22 24.53 1.25
C GLU A 52 -13.03 24.66 -0.27
N GLU A 53 -13.19 25.86 -0.83
CA GLU A 53 -12.97 26.15 -2.25
C GLU A 53 -11.53 25.84 -2.71
N ASP A 54 -10.55 26.18 -1.86
CA ASP A 54 -9.14 25.90 -2.12
C ASP A 54 -8.87 24.39 -2.06
N VAL A 55 -9.46 23.70 -1.07
CA VAL A 55 -9.33 22.25 -0.94
C VAL A 55 -9.94 21.51 -2.13
N GLN A 56 -11.13 21.93 -2.60
CA GLN A 56 -11.74 21.34 -3.80
C GLN A 56 -10.86 21.54 -5.03
N SER A 57 -10.26 22.72 -5.18
CA SER A 57 -9.30 22.99 -6.26
C SER A 57 -8.06 22.09 -6.15
N ILE A 58 -7.53 21.91 -4.94
CA ILE A 58 -6.38 21.02 -4.69
C ILE A 58 -6.72 19.58 -5.09
N LEU A 59 -7.84 19.04 -4.62
CA LEU A 59 -8.27 17.67 -4.90
C LEU A 59 -8.53 17.43 -6.39
N LYS A 60 -9.03 18.45 -7.11
CA LYS A 60 -9.31 18.38 -8.54
C LYS A 60 -8.03 18.38 -9.39
N TYR A 61 -7.06 19.24 -9.06
CA TYR A 61 -5.89 19.47 -9.93
C TYR A 61 -4.64 18.68 -9.52
N PHE A 62 -4.53 18.27 -8.26
CA PHE A 62 -3.38 17.52 -7.74
C PHE A 62 -3.66 16.03 -7.54
N LYS A 63 -4.72 15.50 -8.17
CA LYS A 63 -5.01 14.07 -8.21
C LYS A 63 -3.84 13.34 -8.91
N THR A 64 -3.35 12.27 -8.32
CA THR A 64 -2.37 11.39 -8.98
C THR A 64 -3.00 10.77 -10.23
N TYR A 65 -2.21 10.64 -11.31
CA TYR A 65 -2.68 10.06 -12.57
C TYR A 65 -3.00 8.58 -12.38
N GLU A 66 -4.20 8.19 -12.77
CA GLU A 66 -4.59 6.78 -12.82
C GLU A 66 -4.06 6.15 -14.10
N VAL A 67 -3.36 5.03 -13.96
CA VAL A 67 -2.89 4.26 -15.11
C VAL A 67 -4.07 3.50 -15.70
N TYR A 68 -4.57 3.98 -16.83
CA TYR A 68 -5.58 3.25 -17.60
C TYR A 68 -4.93 2.08 -18.34
N ILE A 69 -5.21 0.85 -17.88
CA ILE A 69 -4.83 -0.38 -18.58
C ILE A 69 -6.03 -0.80 -19.44
N PRO A 70 -5.97 -0.67 -20.77
CA PRO A 70 -7.07 -1.10 -21.62
C PRO A 70 -7.25 -2.62 -21.55
N GLU A 71 -8.50 -3.08 -21.47
CA GLU A 71 -8.87 -4.51 -21.40
C GLU A 71 -8.38 -5.33 -22.60
N THR A 72 -8.03 -4.67 -23.70
CA THR A 72 -7.49 -5.30 -24.91
C THR A 72 -6.08 -5.86 -24.75
N LYS A 73 -5.39 -5.56 -23.63
CA LYS A 73 -4.05 -6.07 -23.32
C LYS A 73 -4.14 -7.22 -22.32
N THR A 74 -4.32 -8.43 -22.84
CA THR A 74 -4.30 -9.69 -22.08
C THR A 74 -2.89 -10.17 -21.74
N SER A 75 -1.83 -9.59 -22.32
CA SER A 75 -0.46 -9.94 -21.97
C SER A 75 0.06 -9.08 -20.81
N PRO A 76 0.73 -9.69 -19.81
CA PRO A 76 1.37 -8.92 -18.75
C PRO A 76 2.37 -7.95 -19.36
N ALA A 77 2.49 -6.75 -18.77
CA ALA A 77 3.43 -5.74 -19.21
C ALA A 77 4.87 -6.29 -19.17
N MET A 78 5.38 -6.77 -20.30
CA MET A 78 6.78 -7.13 -20.44
C MET A 78 7.60 -5.84 -20.46
N PHE A 79 8.60 -5.76 -19.58
CA PHE A 79 9.60 -4.71 -19.60
C PHE A 79 10.32 -4.74 -20.96
N ALA A 80 10.12 -3.71 -21.79
CA ALA A 80 10.71 -3.59 -23.12
C ALA A 80 12.21 -3.22 -23.10
N GLY A 81 12.84 -3.22 -21.92
CA GLY A 81 14.27 -3.06 -21.82
C GLY A 81 15.02 -4.38 -22.05
N PRO A 82 16.36 -4.33 -22.14
CA PRO A 82 17.17 -5.52 -22.39
C PRO A 82 16.88 -6.59 -21.33
N ALA A 83 16.31 -7.72 -21.76
CA ALA A 83 16.03 -8.89 -20.92
C ALA A 83 17.31 -9.63 -20.47
N GLN A 84 18.47 -9.01 -20.59
CA GLN A 84 19.71 -9.54 -20.05
C GLN A 84 19.60 -9.53 -18.53
N MET A 85 19.11 -10.64 -17.98
CA MET A 85 19.42 -11.01 -16.60
C MET A 85 20.90 -10.73 -16.40
N ARG A 86 21.25 -9.85 -15.46
CA ARG A 86 22.65 -9.67 -15.06
C ARG A 86 23.17 -11.08 -14.81
N LYS A 87 24.11 -11.54 -15.62
CA LYS A 87 24.79 -12.82 -15.36
C LYS A 87 25.37 -12.67 -13.96
N GLN A 88 24.79 -13.36 -12.99
CA GLN A 88 25.39 -13.44 -11.67
C GLN A 88 26.75 -14.07 -11.90
N LEU A 89 27.82 -13.31 -11.69
CA LEU A 89 29.20 -13.72 -12.00
C LEU A 89 29.67 -14.83 -11.04
N TYR A 90 28.89 -15.11 -10.00
CA TYR A 90 29.19 -16.09 -8.96
C TYR A 90 28.08 -17.13 -8.88
N LYS A 91 28.47 -18.40 -8.99
CA LYS A 91 27.62 -19.52 -8.55
C LYS A 91 27.69 -19.54 -7.02
N LEU A 92 26.59 -19.22 -6.36
CA LEU A 92 26.43 -19.55 -4.95
C LEU A 92 26.01 -21.02 -4.90
N GLU A 93 26.86 -21.88 -4.32
CA GLU A 93 26.47 -23.26 -4.02
C GLU A 93 25.49 -23.24 -2.84
N THR A 94 24.23 -23.03 -3.15
CA THR A 94 23.15 -23.30 -2.20
C THR A 94 22.91 -24.79 -2.18
N LYS A 95 23.04 -25.42 -1.00
CA LYS A 95 22.55 -26.78 -0.77
C LYS A 95 21.06 -26.82 -1.14
N GLU A 96 20.72 -27.70 -2.07
CA GLU A 96 19.33 -28.01 -2.37
C GLU A 96 18.68 -28.57 -1.09
N LEU A 97 17.59 -27.93 -0.66
CA LEU A 97 16.75 -28.47 0.40
C LEU A 97 15.87 -29.55 -0.24
N GLU A 98 16.00 -30.79 0.21
CA GLU A 98 15.14 -31.88 -0.21
C GLU A 98 13.69 -31.61 0.23
N ASP A 99 12.77 -31.71 -0.72
CA ASP A 99 11.34 -31.67 -0.48
C ASP A 99 10.93 -32.91 0.35
N ASN A 100 10.81 -32.75 1.67
CA ASN A 100 10.09 -33.71 2.50
C ASN A 100 8.58 -33.58 2.24
N LYS A 101 8.11 -34.23 1.17
CA LYS A 101 6.71 -34.63 1.02
C LYS A 101 6.61 -36.13 0.79
N SER A 102 6.56 -36.88 1.88
CA SER A 102 5.64 -38.01 1.96
C SER A 102 5.29 -38.35 3.42
N LYS A 103 3.97 -38.37 3.68
CA LYS A 103 3.24 -39.02 4.80
C LYS A 103 2.86 -38.16 6.02
N GLU A 104 1.91 -37.25 5.82
CA GLU A 104 0.81 -37.04 6.79
C GLU A 104 -0.54 -37.03 6.04
N ASP A 105 -0.80 -38.10 5.29
CA ASP A 105 -2.17 -38.55 5.02
C ASP A 105 -2.49 -39.66 6.05
N ALA A 106 -2.70 -39.25 7.29
CA ALA A 106 -3.42 -40.04 8.30
C ALA A 106 -4.73 -39.31 8.58
N SER A 107 -5.73 -39.71 7.81
CA SER A 107 -7.16 -39.45 7.96
C SER A 107 -7.61 -38.91 9.31
N THR A 108 -8.19 -37.72 9.26
CA THR A 108 -9.32 -37.27 10.06
C THR A 108 -10.27 -38.43 10.42
N THR A 109 -10.32 -38.80 11.71
CA THR A 109 -11.51 -39.36 12.36
C THR A 109 -11.61 -38.82 13.77
N GLN A 110 -12.06 -37.57 13.89
CA GLN A 110 -12.71 -37.10 15.11
C GLN A 110 -14.20 -36.95 14.84
N ALA A 111 -14.98 -37.95 15.27
CA ALA A 111 -16.36 -37.82 15.74
C ALA A 111 -16.98 -39.22 15.92
N ASN A 112 -16.84 -39.83 17.10
CA ASN A 112 -18.06 -40.29 17.74
C ASN A 112 -17.96 -40.19 19.26
N VAL A 113 -19.00 -39.57 19.78
CA VAL A 113 -19.24 -39.19 21.16
C VAL A 113 -19.75 -40.42 21.92
N LYS A 114 -19.34 -40.55 23.20
CA LYS A 114 -19.99 -41.27 24.30
C LYS A 114 -20.85 -42.50 23.96
N ALA A 115 -20.46 -43.67 24.46
CA ALA A 115 -21.38 -44.56 25.19
C ALA A 115 -20.62 -45.69 25.92
N LYS A 116 -20.73 -45.69 27.27
CA LYS A 116 -20.78 -46.85 28.19
C LYS A 116 -19.48 -47.66 28.33
N GLU A 117 -18.79 -47.75 29.46
CA GLU A 117 -19.25 -47.90 30.86
C GLU A 117 -20.43 -48.89 30.97
N ALA A 118 -20.11 -50.18 31.05
CA ALA A 118 -20.69 -51.16 31.98
C ALA A 118 -20.42 -52.61 31.53
N VAL A 119 -20.00 -53.40 32.53
CA VAL A 119 -19.93 -54.88 32.64
C VAL A 119 -18.67 -55.54 32.09
#